data_AF-A0A0M0W7W1-F1
#
_entry.id   AF-A0A0M0W7W1-F1
#
_cell.length_a   1.000
_cell.length_b   1.000
_cell.length_c   1.000
_cell.angle_alpha   90.00
_cell.angle_beta   90.00
_cell.angle_gamma   90.00
#
_symmetry.space_group_name_H-M   'P 1'
#
loop_
_entity.id
_entity.type
_entity.pdbx_description
1 polymer ?
#
loop_
_entity_poly.entity_id
_entity_poly.type
_entity_poly.pdbx_seq_one_letter_code
_entity_poly.pdbx_strand_id
1 'polypeptide(L)' 'MKTMSTIGWIIFFLGTFLFSRGWSRVSGTFEYNSSIPNKSIAVIFIAMGLSVMFISFFVKPQKDK' A
#
# COMPACT_ATOMS: atom_id res chain seq x y z
N MET A 1 21.79 8.04 2.11
CA MET A 1 20.42 7.65 1.71
C MET A 1 19.57 8.90 1.73
N LYS A 2 18.83 9.23 0.66
CA LYS A 2 17.91 10.38 0.69
C LYS A 2 16.84 10.10 1.76
N THR A 3 16.82 10.89 2.82
CA THR A 3 15.86 10.74 3.91
C THR A 3 14.47 10.95 3.32
N MET A 4 13.66 9.90 3.32
CA MET A 4 12.28 9.97 2.87
C MET A 4 11.52 10.91 3.80
N SER A 5 10.67 11.79 3.24
CA SER A 5 9.83 12.69 4.02
C SER A 5 8.98 11.91 5.03
N THR A 6 8.67 12.48 6.20
CA THR A 6 7.70 11.90 7.14
C THR A 6 6.37 11.59 6.45
N ILE A 7 5.92 12.47 5.55
CA ILE A 7 4.72 12.28 4.73
C ILE A 7 4.91 11.13 3.73
N GLY A 8 6.09 11.02 3.12
CA GLY A 8 6.43 9.91 2.24
C GLY A 8 6.34 8.57 2.99
N TRP A 9 6.87 8.50 4.21
CA TRP A 9 6.75 7.33 5.08
C TRP A 9 5.30 6.96 5.39
N ILE A 10 4.45 7.94 5.71
CA ILE A 10 3.02 7.69 5.97
C ILE A 10 2.33 7.09 4.73
N ILE A 11 2.58 7.66 3.55
CA ILE A 11 2.01 7.18 2.28
C ILE A 11 2.55 5.77 1.95
N PHE A 12 3.82 5.52 2.23
CA PHE A 12 4.44 4.21 2.03
C PHE A 12 3.81 3.13 2.91
N PHE A 13 3.59 3.42 4.20
CA PHE A 13 2.89 2.52 5.12
C PHE A 13 1.44 2.27 4.67
N LEU A 14 0.74 3.31 4.20
CA LEU A 14 -0.62 3.17 3.67
C LEU A 14 -0.65 2.21 2.45
N GLY A 15 0.28 2.39 1.51
CA GLY A 15 0.37 1.52 0.33
C GLY A 15 0.73 0.08 0.69
N THR A 16 1.64 -0.12 1.65
CA THR A 16 2.01 -1.46 2.15
C THR A 16 0.83 -2.16 2.82
N PHE A 17 0.02 -1.41 3.58
CA PHE A 17 -1.18 -1.95 4.22
C PHE A 17 -2.25 -2.38 3.21
N LEU A 18 -2.47 -1.57 2.16
CA LEU A 18 -3.38 -1.93 1.06
C LEU A 18 -2.89 -3.17 0.30
N PHE A 19 -1.59 -3.24 0.03
CA PHE A 19 -0.96 -4.39 -0.62
C PHE A 19 -1.12 -5.66 0.22
N SER A 20 -0.84 -5.61 1.53
CA SER A 20 -0.93 -6.80 2.39
C SER A 20 -2.36 -7.34 2.49
N ARG A 21 -3.38 -6.46 2.52
CA ARG A 21 -4.79 -6.85 2.50
C ARG A 21 -5.18 -7.53 1.19
N GLY A 22 -4.76 -6.97 0.06
CA GLY A 22 -4.98 -7.59 -1.24
C GLY A 22 -4.27 -8.95 -1.36
N TRP A 23 -3.01 -9.03 -0.95
CA TRP A 23 -2.22 -10.27 -0.96
C TRP A 23 -2.81 -11.36 -0.05
N SER A 24 -3.22 -10.98 1.15
CA SER A 24 -3.91 -11.86 2.12
C SER A 24 -5.15 -12.52 1.51
N ARG A 25 -5.92 -11.79 0.70
CA ARG A 25 -7.08 -12.35 -0.02
C ARG A 25 -6.67 -13.27 -1.17
N VAL A 26 -5.61 -12.96 -1.91
CA VAL A 26 -5.13 -13.80 -3.02
C VAL A 26 -4.52 -15.11 -2.52
N SER A 27 -3.73 -15.05 -1.46
CA SER A 27 -3.05 -16.21 -0.84
C SER A 27 -3.98 -17.14 -0.07
N GLY A 28 -5.20 -16.70 0.22
CA GLY A 28 -6.20 -17.51 0.92
C GLY A 28 -5.96 -17.63 2.43
N THR A 29 -5.00 -16.89 2.98
CA THR A 29 -4.63 -16.94 4.41
C THR A 29 -5.77 -16.48 5.34
N PHE A 30 -6.81 -15.80 4.81
CA PHE A 30 -7.97 -15.30 5.55
C PHE A 30 -9.31 -15.54 4.83
N GLU A 31 -9.50 -16.71 4.18
CA GLU A 31 -10.71 -16.99 3.38
C GLU A 31 -12.04 -16.91 4.16
N TYR A 32 -12.04 -17.12 5.47
CA TYR A 32 -13.26 -17.11 6.30
C TYR A 32 -13.70 -15.73 6.81
N ASN A 33 -12.83 -14.71 6.78
CA ASN A 33 -13.16 -13.37 7.30
C ASN A 33 -12.51 -12.25 6.47
N SER A 34 -12.46 -12.44 5.15
CA SER A 34 -11.88 -11.41 4.29
C SER A 34 -12.88 -10.29 4.05
N SER A 35 -12.53 -9.06 4.42
CA SER A 35 -13.28 -7.86 4.04
C SER A 35 -13.33 -7.63 2.52
N ILE A 36 -12.56 -8.38 1.72
CA ILE A 36 -12.56 -8.30 0.26
C ILE A 36 -13.32 -9.51 -0.31
N PRO A 37 -14.54 -9.30 -0.85
CA PRO A 37 -15.42 -10.40 -1.23
C PRO A 37 -14.87 -11.22 -2.41
N ASN A 38 -14.16 -10.59 -3.35
CA ASN A 38 -13.75 -11.22 -4.60
C ASN A 38 -12.23 -11.16 -4.84
N LYS A 39 -11.65 -12.25 -5.36
CA LYS A 39 -10.22 -12.32 -5.74
C LYS A 39 -9.87 -11.29 -6.82
N SER A 40 -10.79 -11.00 -7.73
CA SER A 40 -10.59 -9.97 -8.77
C SER A 40 -10.42 -8.57 -8.17
N ILE A 41 -11.21 -8.22 -7.15
CA ILE A 41 -11.11 -6.94 -6.44
C ILE A 41 -9.78 -6.88 -5.66
N ALA A 42 -9.31 -8.00 -5.12
CA ALA A 42 -8.03 -8.05 -4.42
C ALA A 42 -6.84 -7.66 -5.30
N VAL A 43 -6.86 -8.00 -6.59
CA VAL A 43 -5.83 -7.59 -7.56
C VAL A 43 -5.81 -6.07 -7.73
N ILE A 44 -6.97 -5.43 -7.74
CA ILE A 44 -7.07 -3.96 -7.81
C ILE A 44 -6.46 -3.33 -6.55
N PHE A 45 -6.71 -3.91 -5.36
CA PHE A 45 -6.10 -3.44 -4.11
C PHE A 45 -4.57 -3.60 -4.12
N ILE A 46 -4.05 -4.69 -4.68
CA ILE A 46 -2.61 -4.91 -4.85
C ILE A 46 -2.01 -3.84 -5.78
N ALA A 47 -2.62 -3.63 -6.95
CA ALA A 47 -2.15 -2.63 -7.92
C ALA A 47 -2.19 -1.21 -7.35
N MET A 48 -3.25 -0.89 -6.59
CA MET A 48 -3.40 0.41 -5.92
C MET A 48 -2.37 0.59 -4.80
N GLY A 49 -2.12 -0.44 -3.98
CA GLY A 49 -1.08 -0.42 -2.94
C GLY A 49 0.32 -0.18 -3.51
N LEU A 50 0.66 -0.87 -4.61
CA LEU A 50 1.92 -0.67 -5.33
C LEU A 50 2.04 0.74 -5.92
N SER A 51 0.95 1.27 -6.49
CA SER A 51 0.92 2.63 -7.05
C SER A 51 1.15 3.68 -5.97
N VAL A 52 0.49 3.55 -4.82
CA VAL A 52 0.64 4.45 -3.67
C VAL A 52 2.05 4.36 -3.06
N MET A 53 2.59 3.14 -2.92
CA MET A 53 3.99 2.94 -2.52
C MET A 53 4.95 3.61 -3.51
N PHE A 54 4.71 3.50 -4.82
CA PHE A 54 5.55 4.14 -5.82
C PHE A 54 5.52 5.66 -5.70
N ILE A 55 4.33 6.25 -5.56
CA ILE A 55 4.13 7.70 -5.39
C ILE A 55 4.88 8.22 -4.15
N SER A 56 4.93 7.43 -3.08
CA SER A 56 5.63 7.81 -1.83
C SER A 56 7.11 8.16 -2.04
N PHE A 57 7.78 7.55 -3.03
CA PHE A 57 9.18 7.85 -3.36
C PHE A 57 9.35 9.19 -4.09
N PHE A 58 8.30 9.70 -4.74
CA PHE A 58 8.31 10.99 -5.42
C PHE A 58 7.92 12.14 -4.49
N VAL A 59 7.38 11.82 -3.31
CA VAL A 59 7.08 12.82 -2.29
C VAL A 59 8.38 13.37 -1.73
N LYS A 60 8.73 14.58 -2.18
CA LYS A 60 9.93 15.28 -1.71
C LYS A 60 9.82 15.55 -0.20
N PRO A 61 10.94 15.48 0.55
CA PRO A 61 11.00 16.01 1.90
C PRO A 61 10.56 17.47 1.86
N GLN A 62 9.59 17.83 2.71
CA GLN A 62 9.33 19.23 3.00
C GLN A 62 10.66 19.77 3.55
N LYS A 63 11.33 20.62 2.76
CA LYS A 63 12.36 21.47 3.31
C LYS A 63 11.63 22.36 4.30
N ASP A 64 11.88 22.15 5.58
CA ASP A 64 11.54 23.12 6.61
C ASP A 64 11.87 24.51 6.08
N LYS A 65 10.88 25.39 6.13
CA LYS A 65 11.09 26.83 5.95
C LYS A 65 11.72 27.39 7.21
#